data_AF-A0A7S3RHM1-F1
#
_entry.id   AF-A0A7S3RHM1-F1
#
_cell.length_a   1.000
_cell.length_b   1.000
_cell.length_c   1.000
_cell.angle_alpha   90.00
_cell.angle_beta   90.00
_cell.angle_gamma   90.00
#
_symmetry.space_group_name_H-M   'P 1'
#
loop_
_entity.id
_entity.type
_entity.pdbx_description
1 polymer ?
#
loop_
_entity_poly.entity_id
_entity_poly.type
_entity_poly.pdbx_seq_one_letter_code
_entity_poly.pdbx_strand_id
1 'polypeptide(L)'
;PAALVSTVSATPEMIARTTAAPFPWLMPKDMPVPVPMSMPGMPEMPVSEQKIPFGTRHQFHEETITMGDVSNDRRDFVKREFMGRLSIITEDQINHGGILHYAVQFTEGELSNADGVGFILSSKLPSPKNIQKIVSIFANRTGRICVRAQSEVVRCDMSVKRIHIGDWVSAVVDLDRRTAEFTVWPSRGGAHSSATLDF
;
A
#
# COMPACT_ATOMS: atom_id res chain seq x y z
N PRO A 1 -5.94 19.99 -3.32
CA PRO A 1 -6.66 18.79 -3.82
C PRO A 1 -6.92 17.89 -2.62
N ALA A 2 -8.09 17.27 -2.53
CA ALA A 2 -8.39 16.37 -1.41
C ALA A 2 -8.02 14.93 -1.80
N ALA A 3 -7.29 14.22 -0.94
CA ALA A 3 -6.83 12.86 -1.18
C ALA A 3 -7.18 11.91 -0.04
N LEU A 4 -7.46 10.67 -0.43
CA LEU A 4 -7.83 9.55 0.44
C LEU A 4 -7.09 8.31 -0.05
N VAL A 5 -6.37 7.59 0.80
CA VAL A 5 -5.80 6.32 0.35
C VAL A 5 -6.86 5.25 0.23
N SER A 6 -6.79 4.54 -0.90
CA SER A 6 -7.67 3.46 -1.25
C SER A 6 -6.86 2.19 -1.47
N THR A 7 -7.15 1.17 -0.68
CA THR A 7 -6.82 -0.20 -1.08
C THR A 7 -7.91 -0.62 -2.06
N VAL A 8 -7.55 -0.77 -3.33
CA VAL A 8 -8.51 -1.07 -4.39
C VAL A 8 -8.52 -2.57 -4.63
N SER A 9 -9.72 -3.13 -4.52
CA SER A 9 -10.11 -4.48 -4.91
C SER A 9 -9.47 -5.60 -4.11
N ALA A 10 -10.36 -6.51 -3.73
CA ALA A 10 -10.13 -7.67 -2.94
C ALA A 10 -10.94 -8.77 -3.60
N THR A 11 -10.29 -9.80 -4.12
CA THR A 11 -10.97 -11.08 -4.38
C THR A 11 -11.48 -11.69 -3.06
N PRO A 12 -12.36 -12.71 -3.11
CA PRO A 12 -12.77 -13.46 -1.94
C PRO A 12 -11.58 -13.80 -1.03
N GLU A 13 -11.77 -13.70 0.29
CA GLU A 13 -10.80 -14.10 1.32
C GLU A 13 -9.54 -13.24 1.44
N MET A 14 -9.47 -12.10 0.74
CA MET A 14 -8.32 -11.22 0.88
C MET A 14 -8.31 -10.54 2.25
N ILE A 15 -7.16 -10.65 2.93
CA ILE A 15 -6.89 -9.96 4.20
C ILE A 15 -5.88 -8.83 3.93
N ALA A 16 -6.26 -7.61 4.31
CA ALA A 16 -5.41 -6.44 4.19
C ALA A 16 -5.13 -5.86 5.58
N ARG A 17 -3.86 -5.52 5.85
CA ARG A 17 -3.41 -4.88 7.08
C ARG A 17 -2.81 -3.51 6.76
N THR A 18 -3.25 -2.45 7.45
CA THR A 18 -2.63 -1.11 7.37
C THR A 18 -1.82 -0.78 8.63
N THR A 19 -0.66 -0.13 8.44
CA THR A 19 0.23 0.35 9.52
C THR A 19 0.88 1.68 9.07
N ALA A 20 1.39 2.53 10.00
CA ALA A 20 1.82 3.93 9.75
C ALA A 20 2.83 4.56 10.75
N ALA A 21 4.12 4.85 10.46
CA ALA A 21 5.12 5.20 11.53
C ALA A 21 5.61 6.64 11.54
N PRO A 22 6.17 7.09 12.68
CA PRO A 22 7.16 8.15 12.72
C PRO A 22 8.57 7.62 12.33
N PHE A 23 9.35 8.48 11.67
CA PHE A 23 10.76 8.28 11.31
C PHE A 23 11.65 7.93 12.52
N PRO A 24 12.58 6.98 12.34
CA PRO A 24 14.00 7.32 12.49
C PRO A 24 14.87 6.68 11.40
N TRP A 25 16.16 7.01 11.38
CA TRP A 25 17.23 6.51 10.48
C TRP A 25 17.58 7.37 9.24
N LEU A 26 18.07 8.58 9.50
CA LEU A 26 19.34 8.99 8.91
C LEU A 26 20.43 8.08 9.50
N MET A 27 20.87 7.08 8.74
CA MET A 27 22.13 6.39 9.05
C MET A 27 23.28 7.19 8.43
N PRO A 28 24.33 7.55 9.20
CA PRO A 28 25.51 8.22 8.66
C PRO A 28 26.17 7.37 7.57
N LYS A 29 26.56 7.99 6.46
CA LYS A 29 27.13 7.34 5.27
C LYS A 29 28.53 6.73 5.44
N ASP A 30 29.14 6.86 6.61
CA ASP A 30 30.56 6.56 6.82
C ASP A 30 30.78 5.51 7.92
N MET A 31 30.47 4.24 7.63
CA MET A 31 31.04 3.12 8.40
C MET A 31 32.08 2.37 7.56
N PRO A 32 33.28 2.10 8.12
CA PRO A 32 34.29 1.30 7.45
C PRO A 32 33.86 -0.15 7.30
N VAL A 33 34.07 -0.71 6.11
CA VAL A 33 33.77 -2.10 5.76
C VAL A 33 34.79 -3.04 6.42
N PRO A 34 34.38 -4.01 7.27
CA PRO A 34 35.31 -4.97 7.83
C PRO A 34 35.79 -5.98 6.77
N VAL A 35 37.08 -6.30 6.80
CA VAL A 35 37.74 -7.29 5.93
C VAL A 35 37.29 -8.72 6.32
N PRO A 36 36.98 -9.62 5.38
CA PRO A 36 36.46 -10.94 5.70
C PRO A 36 37.56 -11.89 6.19
N MET A 37 37.47 -12.37 7.43
CA MET A 37 38.18 -13.56 7.89
C MET A 37 37.27 -14.79 7.76
N SER A 38 37.75 -15.85 7.13
CA SER A 38 37.03 -17.12 6.99
C SER A 38 37.00 -17.89 8.33
N MET A 39 35.82 -18.00 8.94
CA MET A 39 35.61 -18.77 10.18
C MET A 39 34.69 -19.98 9.91
N PRO A 40 35.12 -21.22 10.23
CA PRO A 40 34.27 -22.39 10.15
C PRO A 40 33.36 -22.48 11.39
N GLY A 41 32.05 -22.63 11.16
CA GLY A 41 31.05 -22.90 12.21
C GLY A 41 30.33 -21.67 12.76
N MET A 42 29.83 -20.77 11.91
CA MET A 42 28.95 -19.70 12.40
C MET A 42 27.56 -20.25 12.75
N PRO A 43 27.04 -19.99 13.97
CA PRO A 43 25.63 -20.23 14.29
C PRO A 43 24.77 -19.40 13.35
N GLU A 44 23.64 -19.97 12.90
CA GLU A 44 22.61 -19.24 12.13
C GLU A 44 22.36 -17.89 12.78
N MET A 45 22.73 -16.80 12.09
CA MET A 45 22.38 -15.48 12.57
C MET A 45 20.86 -15.38 12.59
N PRO A 46 20.26 -14.91 13.70
CA PRO A 46 18.82 -14.68 13.73
C PRO A 46 18.50 -13.75 12.57
N VAL A 47 17.61 -14.20 11.69
CA VAL A 47 17.03 -13.38 10.64
C VAL A 47 16.46 -12.16 11.35
N SER A 48 17.18 -11.03 11.27
CA SER A 48 16.71 -9.78 11.86
C SER A 48 15.38 -9.51 11.20
N GLU A 49 14.28 -9.69 11.93
CA GLU A 49 12.96 -9.28 11.48
C GLU A 49 13.10 -7.85 11.02
N GLN A 50 12.99 -7.65 9.70
CA GLN A 50 13.21 -6.36 9.09
C GLN A 50 12.00 -5.53 9.52
N LYS A 51 12.12 -4.86 10.66
CA LYS A 51 11.01 -4.19 11.33
C LYS A 51 10.62 -3.03 10.47
N ILE A 52 9.53 -3.23 9.74
CA ILE A 52 9.11 -2.31 8.71
C ILE A 52 8.65 -1.03 9.40
N PRO A 53 9.10 0.16 8.95
CA PRO A 53 8.93 1.41 9.69
C PRO A 53 7.51 1.95 9.47
N PHE A 54 6.49 1.23 9.93
CA PHE A 54 5.09 1.63 9.90
C PHE A 54 4.44 1.39 11.30
N GLY A 55 4.07 2.45 12.00
CA GLY A 55 3.45 2.56 13.33
C GLY A 55 1.91 2.59 13.32
N THR A 56 1.27 3.48 14.10
CA THR A 56 -0.13 3.30 14.54
C THR A 56 -1.08 4.48 14.30
N ARG A 57 -1.03 5.18 13.16
CA ARG A 57 -1.95 6.31 12.88
C ARG A 57 -3.13 5.98 11.95
N HIS A 58 -2.92 5.20 10.89
CA HIS A 58 -3.99 4.95 9.91
C HIS A 58 -5.00 3.90 10.39
N GLN A 59 -6.25 4.11 10.00
CA GLN A 59 -7.39 3.24 10.27
C GLN A 59 -8.30 3.23 9.04
N PHE A 60 -8.92 2.09 8.77
CA PHE A 60 -9.96 1.96 7.76
C PHE A 60 -11.23 2.69 8.18
N HIS A 61 -11.90 3.30 7.21
CA HIS A 61 -13.18 3.97 7.44
C HIS A 61 -14.25 2.98 7.93
N GLU A 62 -15.18 3.44 8.76
CA GLU A 62 -16.23 2.61 9.37
C GLU A 62 -17.12 1.92 8.35
N GLU A 63 -17.38 2.56 7.20
CA GLU A 63 -18.16 1.95 6.10
C GLU A 63 -17.55 0.64 5.59
N THR A 64 -16.27 0.39 5.84
CA THR A 64 -15.58 -0.85 5.50
C THR A 64 -16.21 -2.09 6.16
N ILE A 65 -16.84 -1.92 7.34
CA ILE A 65 -17.56 -2.99 8.05
C ILE A 65 -18.69 -3.56 7.21
N THR A 66 -19.27 -2.78 6.30
CA THR A 66 -20.35 -3.26 5.42
C THR A 66 -19.86 -4.26 4.37
N MET A 67 -18.54 -4.40 4.18
CA MET A 67 -17.93 -5.24 3.14
C MET A 67 -17.25 -6.51 3.70
N GLY A 68 -17.14 -6.63 5.03
CA GLY A 68 -16.48 -7.75 5.66
C GLY A 68 -16.13 -7.49 7.12
N ASP A 69 -15.22 -8.27 7.66
CA ASP A 69 -14.79 -8.12 9.04
C ASP A 69 -13.68 -7.08 9.13
N VAL A 70 -13.76 -6.23 10.15
CA VAL A 70 -12.75 -5.23 10.47
C VAL A 70 -12.29 -5.46 11.90
N SER A 71 -10.98 -5.41 12.17
CA SER A 71 -10.47 -5.50 13.53
C SER A 71 -10.97 -4.34 14.41
N ASN A 72 -10.94 -4.50 15.73
CA ASN A 72 -11.39 -3.47 16.67
C ASN A 72 -10.64 -2.13 16.51
N ASP A 73 -9.36 -2.16 16.11
CA ASP A 73 -8.55 -0.96 15.83
C ASP A 73 -8.66 -0.48 14.38
N ARG A 74 -9.52 -1.11 13.57
CA ARG A 74 -9.79 -0.84 12.16
C ARG A 74 -8.54 -0.88 11.28
N ARG A 75 -7.66 -1.85 11.51
CA ARG A 75 -6.41 -2.00 10.75
C ARG A 75 -6.27 -3.27 9.96
N ASP A 76 -6.98 -4.29 10.37
CA ASP A 76 -7.12 -5.52 9.61
C ASP A 76 -8.52 -5.53 9.01
N PHE A 77 -8.59 -5.84 7.72
CA PHE A 77 -9.84 -6.02 7.01
C PHE A 77 -9.82 -7.37 6.29
N VAL A 78 -10.90 -8.12 6.44
CA VAL A 78 -11.15 -9.37 5.72
C VAL A 78 -12.42 -9.21 4.90
N LYS A 79 -12.29 -9.27 3.57
CA LYS A 79 -13.48 -9.19 2.72
C LYS A 79 -14.31 -10.47 2.79
N ARG A 80 -15.56 -10.36 3.24
CA ARG A 80 -16.54 -11.46 3.24
C ARG A 80 -17.72 -11.24 2.30
N GLU A 81 -18.08 -9.98 2.08
CA GLU A 81 -19.22 -9.61 1.26
C GLU A 81 -18.79 -9.14 -0.13
N PHE A 82 -19.75 -9.04 -1.06
CA PHE A 82 -19.52 -8.56 -2.44
C PHE A 82 -18.47 -9.38 -3.21
N MET A 83 -18.53 -10.71 -3.05
CA MET A 83 -17.71 -11.66 -3.81
C MET A 83 -17.85 -11.42 -5.33
N GLY A 84 -16.72 -11.38 -6.04
CA GLY A 84 -16.69 -11.11 -7.48
C GLY A 84 -16.96 -9.65 -7.89
N ARG A 85 -17.17 -8.73 -6.94
CA ARG A 85 -17.32 -7.29 -7.21
C ARG A 85 -16.13 -6.52 -6.67
N LEU A 86 -15.72 -5.50 -7.42
CA LEU A 86 -14.70 -4.55 -6.98
C LEU A 86 -15.24 -3.74 -5.80
N SER A 87 -14.43 -3.60 -4.76
CA SER A 87 -14.72 -2.80 -3.58
C SER A 87 -13.56 -1.86 -3.30
N ILE A 88 -13.87 -0.72 -2.70
CA ILE A 88 -12.89 0.28 -2.27
C ILE A 88 -12.88 0.31 -0.75
N ILE A 89 -11.71 0.08 -0.16
CA ILE A 89 -11.48 0.26 1.27
C ILE A 89 -10.63 1.51 1.43
N THR A 90 -11.07 2.44 2.27
CA THR A 90 -10.42 3.75 2.41
C THR A 90 -9.95 3.99 3.83
N GLU A 91 -9.01 4.93 3.97
CA GLU A 91 -8.75 5.57 5.26
C GLU A 91 -10.00 6.32 5.78
N ASP A 92 -10.03 6.60 7.09
CA ASP A 92 -11.08 7.38 7.73
C ASP A 92 -10.96 8.91 7.61
N GLN A 93 -9.91 9.44 6.98
CA GLN A 93 -9.66 10.89 6.86
C GLN A 93 -9.42 11.35 5.42
N ILE A 94 -9.93 12.55 5.10
CA ILE A 94 -9.65 13.25 3.85
C ILE A 94 -8.58 14.31 4.12
N ASN A 95 -7.50 14.27 3.36
CA ASN A 95 -6.37 15.19 3.50
C ASN A 95 -6.38 16.23 2.38
N HIS A 96 -6.06 17.49 2.68
CA HIS A 96 -6.15 18.60 1.71
C HIS A 96 -4.79 19.13 1.21
N GLY A 97 -3.69 18.71 1.83
CA GLY A 97 -2.33 19.17 1.51
C GLY A 97 -1.28 18.36 2.27
N GLY A 98 0.00 18.68 2.03
CA GLY A 98 1.13 18.03 2.68
C GLY A 98 1.53 16.68 2.06
N ILE A 99 2.39 15.96 2.78
CA ILE A 99 2.94 14.67 2.37
C ILE A 99 2.29 13.57 3.21
N LEU A 100 1.67 12.61 2.53
CA LEU A 100 0.95 11.49 3.12
C LEU A 100 1.70 10.20 2.87
N HIS A 101 1.79 9.33 3.87
CA HIS A 101 2.55 8.08 3.81
C HIS A 101 1.69 6.92 4.26
N TYR A 102 1.40 6.01 3.35
CA TYR A 102 0.54 4.86 3.62
C TYR A 102 1.25 3.57 3.33
N ALA A 103 0.95 2.54 4.10
CA ALA A 103 1.44 1.19 3.85
C ALA A 103 0.34 0.16 4.09
N VAL A 104 0.26 -0.81 3.19
CA VAL A 104 -0.70 -1.91 3.22
C VAL A 104 0.04 -3.22 2.95
N GLN A 105 -0.31 -4.26 3.68
CA GLN A 105 0.13 -5.63 3.44
C GLN A 105 -1.08 -6.48 3.05
N PHE A 106 -0.94 -7.24 1.97
CA PHE A 106 -1.89 -8.31 1.65
C PHE A 106 -1.43 -9.57 2.38
N THR A 107 -2.08 -9.96 3.47
CA THR A 107 -1.55 -11.02 4.34
C THR A 107 -1.99 -12.41 3.91
N GLU A 108 -3.21 -12.55 3.40
CA GLU A 108 -3.81 -13.84 3.02
C GLU A 108 -4.81 -13.68 1.86
N GLY A 109 -5.27 -14.82 1.32
CA GLY A 109 -6.23 -14.90 0.22
C GLY A 109 -5.59 -14.97 -1.17
N GLU A 110 -6.41 -14.80 -2.21
CA GLU A 110 -5.95 -14.65 -3.59
C GLU A 110 -6.03 -13.18 -4.01
N LEU A 111 -5.04 -12.70 -4.77
CA LEU A 111 -5.08 -11.37 -5.40
C LEU A 111 -5.65 -11.47 -6.81
N SER A 112 -6.54 -10.58 -7.20
CA SER A 112 -7.02 -10.44 -8.57
C SER A 112 -6.15 -9.47 -9.39
N ASN A 113 -6.37 -9.39 -10.71
CA ASN A 113 -5.74 -8.37 -11.55
C ASN A 113 -6.23 -6.94 -11.24
N ALA A 114 -7.39 -6.82 -10.61
CA ALA A 114 -7.97 -5.53 -10.23
C ALA A 114 -7.49 -5.06 -8.86
N ASP A 115 -6.85 -5.93 -8.08
CA ASP A 115 -6.35 -5.64 -6.73
C ASP A 115 -5.11 -4.75 -6.79
N GLY A 116 -4.97 -3.87 -5.81
CA GLY A 116 -3.93 -2.86 -5.81
C GLY A 116 -4.04 -1.86 -4.66
N VAL A 117 -3.07 -0.95 -4.62
CA VAL A 117 -2.99 0.13 -3.63
C VAL A 117 -2.85 1.45 -4.36
N GLY A 118 -3.60 2.45 -3.93
CA GLY A 118 -3.65 3.75 -4.58
C GLY A 118 -4.14 4.85 -3.67
N PHE A 119 -4.28 6.03 -4.26
CA PHE A 119 -4.97 7.15 -3.62
C PHE A 119 -6.03 7.71 -4.58
N ILE A 120 -7.09 8.21 -3.98
CA ILE A 120 -8.27 8.77 -4.63
C ILE A 120 -8.24 10.27 -4.46
N LEU A 121 -8.39 10.99 -5.56
CA LEU A 121 -8.57 12.43 -5.62
C LEU A 121 -10.08 12.74 -5.55
N SER A 122 -10.56 13.18 -4.39
CA SER A 122 -11.99 13.48 -4.20
C SER A 122 -12.20 14.44 -3.03
N SER A 123 -13.19 15.32 -3.14
CA SER A 123 -13.64 16.20 -2.03
C SER A 123 -14.57 15.50 -1.03
N LYS A 124 -14.98 14.27 -1.33
CA LYS A 124 -15.89 13.46 -0.50
C LYS A 124 -15.43 12.00 -0.51
N LEU A 125 -15.81 11.24 0.52
CA LEU A 125 -15.57 9.80 0.53
C LEU A 125 -16.28 9.14 -0.66
N PRO A 126 -15.58 8.29 -1.44
CA PRO A 126 -16.17 7.59 -2.56
C PRO A 126 -17.13 6.51 -2.05
N SER A 127 -18.20 6.25 -2.80
CA SER A 127 -19.07 5.11 -2.50
C SER A 127 -18.28 3.80 -2.72
N PRO A 128 -18.20 2.90 -1.73
CA PRO A 128 -17.43 1.66 -1.84
C PRO A 128 -17.88 0.75 -3.00
N LYS A 129 -19.12 0.92 -3.48
CA LYS A 129 -19.76 0.11 -4.52
C LYS A 129 -19.62 0.70 -5.94
N ASN A 130 -19.11 1.92 -6.07
CA ASN A 130 -19.09 2.63 -7.36
C ASN A 130 -17.70 3.14 -7.73
N ILE A 131 -16.78 2.19 -7.96
CA ILE A 131 -15.41 2.48 -8.38
C ILE A 131 -15.31 3.19 -9.74
N GLN A 132 -16.35 3.12 -10.57
CA GLN A 132 -16.34 3.76 -11.89
C GLN A 132 -16.45 5.29 -11.83
N LYS A 133 -16.74 5.88 -10.66
CA LYS A 133 -16.88 7.34 -10.52
C LYS A 133 -15.67 8.02 -9.87
N ILE A 134 -14.64 7.26 -9.50
CA ILE A 134 -13.49 7.83 -8.80
C ILE A 134 -12.46 8.38 -9.77
N VAL A 135 -11.67 9.34 -9.28
CA VAL A 135 -10.39 9.72 -9.87
C VAL A 135 -9.31 9.20 -8.94
N SER A 136 -8.38 8.39 -9.44
CA SER A 136 -7.39 7.73 -8.58
C SER A 136 -6.12 7.38 -9.32
N ILE A 137 -5.01 7.33 -8.60
CA ILE A 137 -3.75 6.76 -9.07
C ILE A 137 -3.44 5.54 -8.22
N PHE A 138 -3.11 4.42 -8.85
CA PHE A 138 -2.93 3.17 -8.14
C PHE A 138 -1.91 2.26 -8.82
N ALA A 139 -1.19 1.49 -8.01
CA ALA A 139 -0.40 0.34 -8.44
C ALA A 139 -1.27 -0.92 -8.35
N ASN A 140 -1.44 -1.64 -9.46
CA ASN A 140 -2.19 -2.90 -9.47
C ASN A 140 -1.32 -4.11 -9.09
N ARG A 141 -1.93 -5.30 -8.96
CA ARG A 141 -1.25 -6.57 -8.65
C ARG A 141 -0.03 -6.82 -9.54
N THR A 142 -0.10 -6.49 -10.83
CA THR A 142 1.01 -6.70 -11.77
C THR A 142 2.17 -5.72 -11.59
N GLY A 143 2.02 -4.71 -10.72
CA GLY A 143 3.00 -3.65 -10.48
C GLY A 143 2.87 -2.47 -11.44
N ARG A 144 1.86 -2.43 -12.31
CA ARG A 144 1.66 -1.30 -13.25
C ARG A 144 0.98 -0.14 -12.53
N ILE A 145 1.53 1.06 -12.72
CA ILE A 145 0.89 2.29 -12.26
C ILE A 145 -0.19 2.69 -13.25
N CYS A 146 -1.40 2.93 -12.75
CA CYS A 146 -2.56 3.28 -13.53
C CYS A 146 -3.21 4.54 -12.97
N VAL A 147 -3.73 5.38 -13.86
CA VAL A 147 -4.60 6.50 -13.52
C VAL A 147 -6.01 6.14 -13.96
N ARG A 148 -6.96 6.22 -13.04
CA ARG A 148 -8.39 6.14 -13.33
C ARG A 148 -8.96 7.54 -13.30
N ALA A 149 -9.69 7.89 -14.35
CA ALA A 149 -10.56 9.06 -14.40
C ALA A 149 -11.97 8.55 -14.78
N GLN A 150 -12.79 8.32 -13.76
CA GLN A 150 -14.13 7.74 -13.92
C GLN A 150 -14.07 6.33 -14.55
N SER A 151 -14.71 6.15 -15.72
CA SER A 151 -14.72 4.88 -16.46
C SER A 151 -13.42 4.59 -17.17
N GLU A 152 -12.57 5.59 -17.38
CA GLU A 152 -11.33 5.46 -18.12
C GLU A 152 -10.18 5.04 -17.21
N VAL A 153 -9.34 4.13 -17.70
CA VAL A 153 -8.12 3.68 -17.03
C VAL A 153 -6.96 3.79 -18.00
N VAL A 154 -6.02 4.67 -17.69
CA VAL A 154 -4.79 4.87 -18.45
C VAL A 154 -3.65 4.16 -17.72
N ARG A 155 -2.87 3.38 -18.45
CA ARG A 155 -1.67 2.71 -17.94
C ARG A 155 -0.48 3.63 -18.16
N CYS A 156 0.30 3.88 -17.12
CA CYS A 156 1.54 4.63 -17.22
C CYS A 156 2.69 3.69 -17.64
N ASP A 157 3.76 4.26 -18.21
CA ASP A 157 4.95 3.49 -18.64
C ASP A 157 5.82 3.03 -17.47
N MET A 158 5.57 3.55 -16.28
CA MET A 158 6.26 3.20 -15.04
C MET A 158 5.62 1.99 -14.36
N SER A 159 6.47 1.23 -13.66
CA SER A 159 6.04 0.05 -12.91
C SER A 159 6.91 -0.20 -11.70
N VAL A 160 6.33 -0.83 -10.71
CA VAL A 160 6.99 -1.47 -9.57
C VAL A 160 7.02 -2.98 -9.79
N LYS A 161 7.69 -3.71 -8.89
CA LYS A 161 7.61 -5.18 -8.85
C LYS A 161 6.15 -5.65 -8.69
N ARG A 162 5.87 -6.83 -9.25
CA ARG A 162 4.60 -7.53 -9.04
C ARG A 162 4.35 -7.73 -7.54
N ILE A 163 3.14 -7.42 -7.11
CA ILE A 163 2.68 -7.55 -5.73
C ILE A 163 2.26 -9.00 -5.49
N HIS A 164 2.79 -9.61 -4.43
CA HIS A 164 2.40 -10.92 -3.94
C HIS A 164 1.81 -10.84 -2.54
N ILE A 165 1.12 -11.91 -2.13
CA ILE A 165 0.72 -12.09 -0.74
C ILE A 165 1.97 -12.10 0.15
N GLY A 166 1.89 -11.36 1.25
CA GLY A 166 2.94 -11.05 2.20
C GLY A 166 3.63 -9.72 1.92
N ASP A 167 3.67 -9.24 0.68
CA ASP A 167 4.43 -8.03 0.33
C ASP A 167 3.79 -6.79 0.94
N TRP A 168 4.65 -5.83 1.33
CA TRP A 168 4.21 -4.50 1.70
C TRP A 168 4.20 -3.59 0.50
N VAL A 169 3.15 -2.78 0.39
CA VAL A 169 3.03 -1.76 -0.64
C VAL A 169 2.77 -0.44 0.03
N SER A 170 3.60 0.57 -0.25
CA SER A 170 3.33 1.94 0.19
C SER A 170 2.92 2.83 -0.95
N ALA A 171 2.20 3.88 -0.57
CA ALA A 171 2.05 5.09 -1.36
C ALA A 171 2.54 6.29 -0.52
N VAL A 172 3.50 7.05 -1.06
CA VAL A 172 3.89 8.36 -0.56
C VAL A 172 3.31 9.39 -1.52
N VAL A 173 2.43 10.26 -1.04
CA VAL A 173 1.71 11.24 -1.87
C VAL A 173 2.02 12.63 -1.36
N ASP A 174 2.72 13.41 -2.18
CA ASP A 174 2.96 14.83 -1.94
C ASP A 174 1.88 15.64 -2.68
N LEU A 175 0.91 16.17 -1.94
CA LEU A 175 -0.20 16.94 -2.51
C LEU A 175 0.19 18.35 -2.94
N ASP A 176 1.31 18.85 -2.41
CA ASP A 176 1.80 20.20 -2.70
C ASP A 176 2.58 20.20 -4.02
N ARG A 177 3.41 19.16 -4.23
CA ARG A 177 4.16 18.93 -5.47
C ARG A 177 3.39 18.11 -6.51
N ARG A 178 2.26 17.54 -6.10
CA ARG A 178 1.42 16.62 -6.89
C ARG A 178 2.19 15.43 -7.44
N THR A 179 2.88 14.75 -6.55
CA THR A 179 3.65 13.54 -6.88
C THR A 179 3.18 12.37 -6.04
N ALA A 180 3.22 11.18 -6.62
CA ALA A 180 2.89 9.94 -5.94
C ALA A 180 3.97 8.89 -6.21
N GLU A 181 4.57 8.39 -5.15
CA GLU A 181 5.55 7.32 -5.19
C GLU A 181 4.96 6.04 -4.62
N PHE A 182 5.01 4.97 -5.41
CA PHE A 182 4.65 3.63 -4.97
C PHE A 182 5.91 2.83 -4.71
N THR A 183 5.97 2.12 -3.58
CA THR A 183 7.09 1.22 -3.26
C THR A 183 6.56 -0.16 -2.87
N VAL A 184 7.18 -1.22 -3.39
CA VAL A 184 6.88 -2.61 -3.01
C VAL A 184 8.09 -3.20 -2.28
N TRP A 185 7.88 -3.65 -1.04
CA TRP A 185 8.86 -4.40 -0.25
C TRP A 185 8.50 -5.89 -0.22
N PRO A 186 9.31 -6.76 -0.85
CA PRO A 186 9.05 -8.19 -0.87
C PRO A 186 9.10 -8.81 0.52
N SER A 187 8.09 -9.62 0.85
CA SER A 187 8.02 -10.37 2.12
C SER A 187 9.13 -11.39 2.30
N ARG A 188 9.59 -11.99 1.20
CA ARG A 188 10.64 -13.02 1.18
C ARG A 188 12.05 -12.44 1.17
N GLY A 189 12.18 -11.15 1.48
CA GLY A 189 13.43 -10.40 1.35
C GLY A 189 13.76 -10.03 -0.10
N GLY A 190 14.83 -9.24 -0.25
CA GLY A 190 15.30 -8.73 -1.53
C GLY A 190 15.13 -7.22 -1.70
N ALA A 191 15.60 -6.69 -2.84
CA ALA A 191 15.52 -5.26 -3.12
C ALA A 191 14.06 -4.82 -3.31
N HIS A 192 13.69 -3.69 -2.72
CA HIS A 192 12.41 -3.03 -3.00
C HIS A 192 12.40 -2.47 -4.43
N SER A 193 11.23 -2.05 -4.89
CA SER A 193 11.06 -1.39 -6.19
C SER A 193 10.09 -0.23 -6.04
N SER A 194 10.49 0.92 -6.59
CA SER A 194 9.75 2.16 -6.47
C SER A 194 9.49 2.79 -7.84
N ALA A 195 8.36 3.50 -7.96
CA ALA A 195 8.01 4.28 -9.14
C ALA A 195 7.26 5.54 -8.72
N THR A 196 7.57 6.66 -9.38
CA THR A 196 7.00 7.99 -9.06
C THR A 196 6.26 8.55 -10.26
N LEU A 197 5.07 9.10 -10.04
CA LEU A 197 4.21 9.75 -11.03
C LEU A 197 3.85 11.17 -10.58
N ASP A 198 3.87 12.11 -11.52
CA ASP A 198 3.35 13.46 -11.35
C ASP A 198 1.88 13.55 -11.82
N PHE A 199 1.03 14.35 -11.16
CA PHE A 199 -0.42 14.43 -11.45
C PHE A 199 -1.08 15.81 -11.28
#